data_AF-B9XS57-F1
#
_entry.id   AF-B9XS57-F1
#
_cell.length_a   1.000
_cell.length_b   1.000
_cell.length_c   1.000
_cell.angle_alpha   90.00
_cell.angle_beta   90.00
_cell.angle_gamma   90.00
#
_symmetry.space_group_name_H-M   'P 1'
#
loop_
_entity.id
_entity.type
_entity.pdbx_description
1 polymer ?
#
loop_
_entity_poly.entity_id
_entity_poly.type
_entity_poly.pdbx_seq_one_letter_code
_entity_poly.pdbx_strand_id
1 'polypeptide(L)'
;MSNTVQNGSQAWEPLTPRGVASFARASIGRLWFVQLIVAALAAATIGWFFNTSIFPVVRQAIQQLPLEGEIRFHQLSWSGDSPLELAESHLLGIAVDLDHTGRIGREPNFQIEFGRDDLRVFGLLGEFSFDYPSGWRVGFNRKELEPWWGAREPGMLMIITLATIVGLMICWTVLATLYFVPIKIISFFQNRDLQWRGSWKLAGAAQMPGALFFTCVVVAFTLNWFDLIGLAGFAVIHLLIGWLYLFVSPLFLSRDPLVAPATTNPFIKEGSSQKGAVPKNPFSKSPHAEPEQSQSTSQPAEEKPIA
;
A
#
# COMPACT_ATOMS: atom_id res chain seq x y z
N MET A 1 9.70 39.98 -15.60
CA MET A 1 8.80 39.27 -14.66
C MET A 1 9.08 37.79 -14.82
N SER A 2 9.65 37.19 -13.78
CA SER A 2 10.18 35.83 -13.78
C SER A 2 9.06 34.80 -13.86
N ASN A 3 9.15 33.88 -14.83
CA ASN A 3 8.30 32.69 -14.90
C ASN A 3 8.65 31.76 -13.73
N THR A 4 7.95 31.92 -12.61
CA THR A 4 7.96 30.94 -11.53
C THR A 4 7.21 29.70 -11.99
N VAL A 5 7.99 28.69 -12.40
CA VAL A 5 7.56 27.30 -12.55
C VAL A 5 6.94 26.86 -11.23
N GLN A 6 5.62 26.93 -11.11
CA GLN A 6 4.93 26.35 -9.96
C GLN A 6 4.94 24.81 -10.07
N ASN A 7 5.86 24.25 -9.28
CA ASN A 7 5.69 23.10 -8.40
C ASN A 7 5.55 21.69 -9.02
N GLY A 8 6.71 21.07 -9.27
CA GLY A 8 6.89 19.60 -9.21
C GLY A 8 6.92 19.03 -7.77
N SER A 9 6.40 19.76 -6.78
CA SER A 9 6.59 19.48 -5.35
C SER A 9 5.65 18.42 -4.75
N GLN A 10 4.64 17.94 -5.47
CA GLN A 10 3.49 17.24 -4.85
C GLN A 10 3.40 15.71 -5.06
N ALA A 11 4.46 15.03 -5.50
CA ALA A 11 4.47 13.56 -5.72
C ALA A 11 5.19 12.77 -4.62
N TRP A 12 4.86 13.03 -3.36
CA TRP A 12 5.36 12.26 -2.20
C TRP A 12 4.24 11.59 -1.40
N GLU A 13 2.98 11.96 -1.64
CA GLU A 13 1.84 11.51 -0.83
C GLU A 13 0.98 10.53 -1.63
N PRO A 14 1.28 9.22 -1.62
CA PRO A 14 0.45 8.25 -2.34
C PRO A 14 -0.95 8.11 -1.72
N LEU A 15 -1.19 8.65 -0.52
CA LEU A 15 -2.41 8.44 0.26
C LEU A 15 -3.60 9.31 -0.14
N THR A 16 -3.46 10.16 -1.17
CA THR A 16 -4.59 10.97 -1.68
C THR A 16 -4.72 10.82 -3.18
N PRO A 17 -5.95 10.89 -3.75
CA PRO A 17 -6.12 10.81 -5.20
C PRO A 17 -5.33 11.87 -5.97
N ARG A 18 -5.16 13.07 -5.39
CA ARG A 18 -4.31 14.14 -5.95
C ARG A 18 -2.83 13.74 -5.95
N GLY A 19 -2.35 13.17 -4.85
CA GLY A 19 -0.98 12.71 -4.73
C GLY A 19 -0.68 11.54 -5.68
N VAL A 20 -1.59 10.59 -5.85
CA VAL A 20 -1.48 9.54 -6.89
C VAL A 20 -1.45 10.15 -8.29
N ALA A 21 -2.34 11.10 -8.59
CA ALA A 21 -2.38 11.77 -9.90
C ALA A 21 -1.07 12.50 -10.23
N SER A 22 -0.38 13.06 -9.23
CA SER A 22 0.88 13.77 -9.43
C SER A 22 2.02 12.87 -9.96
N PHE A 23 1.97 11.54 -9.72
CA PHE A 23 2.93 10.60 -10.28
C PHE A 23 2.85 10.47 -11.81
N ALA A 24 1.73 10.87 -12.42
CA ALA A 24 1.63 10.96 -13.88
C ALA A 24 2.69 11.90 -14.47
N ARG A 25 3.07 12.96 -13.73
CA ARG A 25 4.07 13.96 -14.13
C ARG A 25 5.42 13.77 -13.46
N ALA A 26 5.51 13.00 -12.38
CA ALA A 26 6.76 12.71 -11.68
C ALA A 26 7.77 11.93 -12.54
N SER A 27 9.05 11.94 -12.17
CA SER A 27 10.04 11.08 -12.80
C SER A 27 9.75 9.61 -12.49
N ILE A 28 10.18 8.72 -13.39
CA ILE A 28 10.04 7.27 -13.18
C ILE A 28 10.77 6.82 -11.91
N GLY A 29 12.01 7.30 -11.69
CA GLY A 29 12.80 6.95 -10.50
C GLY A 29 12.11 7.32 -9.18
N ARG A 30 11.35 8.44 -9.15
CA ARG A 30 10.57 8.82 -7.97
C ARG A 30 9.43 7.85 -7.67
N LEU A 31 8.74 7.35 -8.70
CA LEU A 31 7.73 6.31 -8.52
C LEU A 31 8.33 5.03 -7.92
N TRP A 32 9.41 4.52 -8.53
CA TRP A 32 10.08 3.31 -8.05
C TRP A 32 10.61 3.46 -6.64
N PHE A 33 11.14 4.64 -6.29
CA PHE A 33 11.63 4.92 -4.94
C PHE A 33 10.51 4.90 -3.90
N VAL A 34 9.38 5.58 -4.16
CA VAL A 34 8.25 5.59 -3.22
C VAL A 34 7.61 4.19 -3.12
N GLN A 35 7.47 3.47 -4.25
CA GLN A 35 7.03 2.08 -4.24
C GLN A 35 7.97 1.20 -3.42
N LEU A 36 9.28 1.37 -3.55
CA LEU A 36 10.26 0.61 -2.77
C LEU A 36 10.12 0.87 -1.26
N ILE A 37 9.85 2.10 -0.84
CA ILE A 37 9.57 2.41 0.57
C ILE A 37 8.33 1.65 1.06
N VAL A 38 7.24 1.69 0.30
CA VAL A 38 5.99 0.98 0.66
C VAL A 38 6.21 -0.53 0.67
N ALA A 39 6.93 -1.07 -0.32
CA ALA A 39 7.26 -2.49 -0.41
C ALA A 39 8.18 -2.94 0.73
N ALA A 40 9.16 -2.12 1.13
CA ALA A 40 10.02 -2.40 2.26
C ALA A 40 9.24 -2.42 3.58
N LEU A 41 8.30 -1.49 3.77
CA LEU A 41 7.41 -1.49 4.94
C LEU A 41 6.55 -2.76 4.98
N ALA A 42 5.89 -3.11 3.87
CA ALA A 42 5.11 -4.33 3.76
C ALA A 42 5.96 -5.58 4.02
N ALA A 43 7.18 -5.64 3.46
CA ALA A 43 8.10 -6.75 3.66
C ALA A 43 8.58 -6.87 5.10
N ALA A 44 8.87 -5.76 5.79
CA ALA A 44 9.20 -5.77 7.20
C ALA A 44 8.04 -6.30 8.05
N THR A 45 6.81 -5.91 7.73
CA THR A 45 5.60 -6.46 8.37
C THR A 45 5.44 -7.96 8.13
N ILE A 46 5.65 -8.43 6.90
CA ILE A 46 5.59 -9.86 6.57
C ILE A 46 6.68 -10.63 7.31
N GLY A 47 7.93 -10.15 7.30
CA GLY A 47 9.03 -10.75 8.05
C GLY A 47 8.71 -10.83 9.55
N TRP A 48 8.20 -9.74 10.13
CA TRP A 48 7.75 -9.72 11.52
C TRP A 48 6.65 -10.75 11.79
N PHE A 49 5.63 -10.83 10.93
CA PHE A 49 4.57 -11.83 11.03
C PHE A 49 5.11 -13.27 11.05
N PHE A 50 6.03 -13.63 10.15
CA PHE A 50 6.65 -14.96 10.14
C PHE A 50 7.44 -15.24 11.41
N ASN A 51 8.24 -14.27 11.86
CA ASN A 51 9.06 -14.38 13.05
C ASN A 51 8.22 -14.49 14.35
N THR A 52 7.02 -13.89 14.37
CA THR A 52 6.16 -13.88 15.57
C THR A 52 5.10 -14.99 15.57
N SER A 53 4.58 -15.38 14.41
CA SER A 53 3.41 -16.28 14.34
C SER A 53 3.74 -17.67 13.80
N ILE A 54 4.71 -17.81 12.90
CA ILE A 54 4.99 -19.08 12.21
C ILE A 54 6.23 -19.76 12.75
N PHE A 55 7.36 -19.06 12.81
CA PHE A 55 8.64 -19.64 13.22
C PHE A 55 8.65 -20.17 14.65
N PRO A 56 7.97 -19.54 15.64
CA PRO A 56 7.86 -20.11 16.98
C PRO A 56 7.13 -21.46 17.00
N VAL A 57 6.07 -21.62 16.19
CA VAL A 57 5.32 -22.88 16.07
C VAL A 57 6.20 -23.98 15.48
N VAL A 58 6.95 -23.65 14.42
CA VAL A 58 7.91 -24.59 13.82
C VAL A 58 8.99 -24.99 14.82
N ARG A 59 9.54 -24.04 15.58
CA ARG A 59 10.55 -24.32 16.61
C ARG A 59 9.99 -25.22 17.71
N GLN A 60 8.79 -24.94 18.19
CA GLN A 60 8.11 -25.76 19.19
C GLN A 60 7.84 -27.17 18.66
N ALA A 61 7.39 -27.29 17.42
CA ALA A 61 7.14 -28.58 16.79
C ALA A 61 8.43 -29.40 16.71
N ILE A 62 9.54 -28.80 16.26
CA ILE A 62 10.86 -29.45 16.19
C ILE A 62 11.34 -29.90 17.59
N GLN A 63 11.08 -29.12 18.64
CA GLN A 63 11.47 -29.47 20.01
C GLN A 63 10.72 -30.69 20.55
N GLN A 64 9.46 -30.88 20.13
CA GLN A 64 8.61 -32.02 20.51
C GLN A 64 8.86 -33.28 19.67
N LEU A 65 9.65 -33.19 18.59
CA LEU A 65 9.99 -34.37 17.80
C LEU A 65 10.80 -35.39 18.61
N PRO A 66 10.62 -36.70 18.35
CA PRO A 66 11.45 -37.73 18.94
C PRO A 66 12.91 -37.57 18.52
N LEU A 67 13.80 -38.19 19.30
CA LEU A 67 15.24 -38.21 19.02
C LEU A 67 15.59 -38.92 17.70
N GLU A 68 14.78 -39.91 17.32
CA GLU A 68 14.95 -40.73 16.13
C GLU A 68 13.62 -40.79 15.37
N GLY A 69 13.70 -40.66 14.05
CA GLY A 69 12.54 -40.56 13.17
C GLY A 69 12.98 -40.20 11.76
N GLU A 70 12.34 -40.82 10.76
CA GLU A 70 12.76 -40.71 9.38
C GLU A 70 11.58 -40.90 8.44
N ILE A 71 11.46 -40.03 7.44
CA ILE A 71 10.58 -40.29 6.29
C ILE A 71 11.42 -41.02 5.25
N ARG A 72 11.06 -42.28 4.97
CA ARG A 72 11.77 -43.14 4.03
C ARG A 72 10.80 -44.10 3.36
N PHE A 73 10.98 -44.30 2.04
CA PHE A 73 10.17 -45.25 1.25
C PHE A 73 8.67 -45.01 1.40
N HIS A 74 8.24 -43.75 1.26
CA HIS A 74 6.85 -43.33 1.44
C HIS A 74 6.29 -43.45 2.86
N GLN A 75 7.12 -43.77 3.86
CA GLN A 75 6.65 -43.98 5.21
C GLN A 75 7.38 -43.11 6.23
N LEU A 76 6.60 -42.53 7.13
CA LEU A 76 7.09 -41.91 8.35
C LEU A 76 7.36 -43.00 9.39
N SER A 77 8.63 -43.25 9.64
CA SER A 77 9.10 -44.04 10.77
C SER A 77 9.06 -43.16 12.02
N TRP A 78 8.04 -43.36 12.85
CA TRP A 78 7.79 -42.60 14.07
C TRP A 78 8.00 -43.48 15.30
N SER A 79 8.74 -42.96 16.29
CA SER A 79 9.08 -43.67 17.53
C SER A 79 8.41 -43.08 18.79
N GLY A 80 7.63 -42.00 18.64
CA GLY A 80 6.92 -41.34 19.74
C GLY A 80 5.46 -41.80 19.86
N ASP A 81 4.73 -41.14 20.76
CA ASP A 81 3.29 -41.34 20.92
C ASP A 81 2.54 -40.83 19.68
N SER A 82 1.43 -41.47 19.35
CA SER A 82 0.50 -41.04 18.31
C SER A 82 -0.93 -41.39 18.73
N PRO A 83 -1.91 -40.49 18.59
CA PRO A 83 -1.79 -39.11 18.09
C PRO A 83 -1.06 -38.17 19.06
N LEU A 84 -0.25 -37.26 18.53
CA LEU A 84 0.48 -36.25 19.29
C LEU A 84 0.42 -34.89 18.58
N GLU A 85 0.03 -33.86 19.32
CA GLU A 85 0.14 -32.47 18.87
C GLU A 85 1.55 -31.95 19.14
N LEU A 86 2.26 -31.54 18.09
CA LEU A 86 3.66 -31.09 18.21
C LEU A 86 3.75 -29.61 18.57
N ALA A 87 2.88 -28.78 18.01
CA ALA A 87 2.77 -27.38 18.36
C ALA A 87 1.44 -26.83 17.87
N GLU A 88 0.93 -25.84 18.60
CA GLU A 88 -0.29 -25.14 18.25
C GLU A 88 -0.14 -23.64 18.43
N SER A 89 -0.82 -22.92 17.54
CA SER A 89 -1.13 -21.51 17.65
C SER A 89 -2.52 -21.26 17.09
N HIS A 90 -3.09 -20.09 17.34
CA HIS A 90 -4.36 -19.66 16.74
C HIS A 90 -4.37 -19.78 15.19
N LEU A 91 -3.22 -19.64 14.52
CA LEU A 91 -3.14 -19.70 13.07
C LEU A 91 -2.81 -21.10 12.53
N LEU A 92 -1.82 -21.74 13.14
CA LEU A 92 -1.19 -22.97 12.64
C LEU A 92 -1.04 -23.99 13.76
N GLY A 93 -1.57 -25.19 13.54
CA GLY A 93 -1.24 -26.38 14.31
C GLY A 93 -0.40 -27.36 13.50
N ILE A 94 0.53 -28.04 14.18
CA ILE A 94 1.34 -29.10 13.61
C ILE A 94 1.19 -30.33 14.50
N ALA A 95 0.81 -31.46 13.91
CA ALA A 95 0.51 -32.68 14.65
C ALA A 95 0.94 -33.94 13.90
N VAL A 96 1.00 -35.06 14.63
CA VAL A 96 1.30 -36.39 14.12
C VAL A 96 0.19 -37.34 14.53
N ASP A 97 -0.55 -37.86 13.55
CA ASP A 97 -1.56 -38.90 13.73
C ASP A 97 -1.32 -39.95 12.64
N LEU A 98 -0.59 -41.01 13.00
CA LEU A 98 -0.12 -42.01 12.03
C LEU A 98 -1.25 -42.73 11.30
N ASP A 99 -2.38 -42.91 11.99
CA ASP A 99 -3.53 -43.67 11.49
C ASP A 99 -4.72 -42.74 11.19
N HIS A 100 -4.52 -41.42 11.23
CA HIS A 100 -5.55 -40.39 11.04
C HIS A 100 -6.83 -40.68 11.85
N THR A 101 -6.64 -41.02 13.12
CA THR A 101 -7.72 -41.38 14.05
C THR A 101 -8.73 -40.25 14.27
N GLY A 102 -8.37 -39.01 13.92
CA GLY A 102 -9.24 -37.84 14.05
C GLY A 102 -9.44 -37.39 15.50
N ARG A 103 -8.54 -37.81 16.40
CA ARG A 103 -8.61 -37.50 17.84
C ARG A 103 -7.96 -36.17 18.21
N ILE A 104 -7.19 -35.57 17.30
CA ILE A 104 -6.60 -34.24 17.50
C ILE A 104 -7.68 -33.19 17.19
N GLY A 105 -7.95 -32.32 18.15
CA GLY A 105 -8.96 -31.27 18.02
C GLY A 105 -8.65 -30.32 16.87
N ARG A 106 -9.66 -29.97 16.07
CA ARG A 106 -9.52 -29.05 14.93
C ARG A 106 -9.76 -27.60 15.38
N GLU A 107 -8.88 -27.09 16.22
CA GLU A 107 -8.97 -25.72 16.74
C GLU A 107 -8.23 -24.64 15.89
N PRO A 108 -7.08 -24.90 15.23
CA PRO A 108 -6.37 -23.85 14.49
C PRO A 108 -6.94 -23.63 13.08
N ASN A 109 -6.78 -22.40 12.57
CA ASN A 109 -7.26 -22.02 11.22
C ASN A 109 -6.62 -22.86 10.09
N PHE A 110 -5.36 -23.28 10.28
CA PHE A 110 -4.66 -24.26 9.45
C PHE A 110 -4.04 -25.34 10.33
N GLN A 111 -4.14 -26.58 9.90
CA GLN A 111 -3.50 -27.70 10.58
C GLN A 111 -2.71 -28.55 9.58
N ILE A 112 -1.48 -28.89 9.95
CA ILE A 112 -0.64 -29.82 9.21
C ILE A 112 -0.53 -31.08 10.07
N GLU A 113 -1.02 -32.20 9.53
CA GLU A 113 -1.01 -33.50 10.20
C GLU A 113 -0.14 -34.49 9.41
N PHE A 114 0.88 -35.01 10.06
CA PHE A 114 1.76 -36.03 9.50
C PHE A 114 1.19 -37.41 9.80
N GLY A 115 0.79 -38.11 8.74
CA GLY A 115 0.37 -39.51 8.75
C GLY A 115 1.54 -40.46 8.51
N ARG A 116 1.22 -41.75 8.53
CA ARG A 116 2.19 -42.81 8.23
C ARG A 116 2.68 -42.75 6.80
N ASP A 117 1.78 -42.60 5.83
CA ASP A 117 2.09 -42.67 4.40
C ASP A 117 1.90 -41.32 3.68
N ASP A 118 1.21 -40.38 4.32
CA ASP A 118 0.79 -39.10 3.77
C ASP A 118 0.95 -37.93 4.74
N LEU A 119 0.92 -36.72 4.16
CA LEU A 119 0.82 -35.44 4.85
C LEU A 119 -0.55 -34.84 4.54
N ARG A 120 -1.31 -34.50 5.58
CA ARG A 120 -2.60 -33.83 5.43
C ARG A 120 -2.51 -32.37 5.85
N VAL A 121 -3.07 -31.50 5.02
CA VAL A 121 -3.18 -30.08 5.29
C VAL A 121 -4.66 -29.73 5.32
N PHE A 122 -5.12 -29.33 6.50
CA PHE A 122 -6.47 -28.82 6.72
C PHE A 122 -6.44 -27.30 6.71
N GLY A 123 -7.40 -26.70 6.01
CA GLY A 123 -7.62 -25.27 6.04
C GLY A 123 -9.02 -24.90 5.57
N LEU A 124 -9.26 -23.61 5.36
CA LEU A 124 -10.56 -23.09 4.92
C LEU A 124 -11.08 -23.69 3.60
N LEU A 125 -10.18 -24.11 2.72
CA LEU A 125 -10.52 -24.68 1.41
C LEU A 125 -10.78 -26.19 1.44
N GLY A 126 -10.70 -26.81 2.61
CA GLY A 126 -10.86 -28.25 2.81
C GLY A 126 -9.57 -28.94 3.22
N GLU A 127 -9.55 -30.25 2.98
CA GLU A 127 -8.43 -31.15 3.29
C GLU A 127 -7.68 -31.48 2.00
N PHE A 128 -6.36 -31.34 2.05
CA PHE A 128 -5.45 -31.79 1.00
C PHE A 128 -4.50 -32.84 1.56
N SER A 129 -4.42 -33.99 0.90
CA SER A 129 -3.46 -35.05 1.24
C SER A 129 -2.35 -35.10 0.19
N PHE A 130 -1.12 -35.28 0.65
CA PHE A 130 0.06 -35.44 -0.18
C PHE A 130 0.82 -36.68 0.26
N ASP A 131 0.93 -37.67 -0.61
CA ASP A 131 1.76 -38.85 -0.34
C ASP A 131 3.22 -38.42 -0.22
N TYR A 132 3.96 -39.07 0.68
CA TYR A 132 5.41 -38.88 0.71
C TYR A 132 6.02 -39.29 -0.64
N PRO A 133 7.15 -38.71 -1.09
CA PRO A 133 7.78 -39.16 -2.33
C PRO A 133 8.66 -40.41 -2.15
N SER A 134 8.68 -41.31 -3.14
CA SER A 134 9.35 -42.62 -3.06
C SER A 134 10.87 -42.55 -2.87
N GLY A 135 11.49 -41.48 -3.38
CA GLY A 135 12.92 -41.25 -3.35
C GLY A 135 13.41 -40.44 -2.15
N TRP A 136 12.52 -40.04 -1.24
CA TRP A 136 12.91 -39.21 -0.10
C TRP A 136 13.46 -40.04 1.05
N ARG A 137 14.56 -39.54 1.59
CA ARG A 137 15.15 -39.98 2.85
C ARG A 137 15.50 -38.72 3.63
N VAL A 138 14.57 -38.28 4.46
CA VAL A 138 14.70 -37.03 5.22
C VAL A 138 14.52 -37.35 6.70
N GLY A 139 15.47 -36.93 7.53
CA GLY A 139 15.34 -37.06 8.98
C GLY A 139 14.13 -36.26 9.46
N PHE A 140 13.20 -36.96 10.09
CA PHE A 140 12.04 -36.39 10.77
C PHE A 140 12.23 -36.57 12.26
N ASN A 141 13.30 -35.96 12.77
CA ASN A 141 13.76 -36.11 14.14
C ASN A 141 14.42 -34.82 14.63
N ARG A 142 14.48 -34.68 15.96
CA ARG A 142 15.06 -33.49 16.58
C ARG A 142 16.57 -33.35 16.28
N LYS A 143 17.33 -34.45 16.25
CA LYS A 143 18.80 -34.43 16.06
C LYS A 143 19.23 -33.80 14.74
N GLU A 144 18.45 -34.00 13.68
CA GLU A 144 18.72 -33.44 12.36
C GLU A 144 18.02 -32.09 12.15
N LEU A 145 16.75 -31.98 12.52
CA LEU A 145 15.94 -30.79 12.20
C LEU A 145 16.27 -29.59 13.07
N GLU A 146 16.61 -29.77 14.34
CA GLU A 146 16.97 -28.67 15.25
C GLU A 146 18.21 -27.89 14.78
N PRO A 147 19.38 -28.52 14.53
CA PRO A 147 20.54 -27.80 14.00
C PRO A 147 20.32 -27.31 12.57
N TRP A 148 19.58 -28.05 11.73
CA TRP A 148 19.29 -27.64 10.36
C TRP A 148 18.44 -26.36 10.32
N TRP A 149 17.40 -26.30 11.16
CA TRP A 149 16.51 -25.15 11.30
C TRP A 149 17.24 -23.98 11.92
N GLY A 150 17.93 -24.19 13.04
CA GLY A 150 18.68 -23.12 13.73
C GLY A 150 19.72 -22.43 12.83
N ALA A 151 20.36 -23.17 11.93
CA ALA A 151 21.31 -22.60 10.98
C ALA A 151 20.65 -21.82 9.82
N ARG A 152 19.40 -22.16 9.45
CA ARG A 152 18.73 -21.62 8.25
C ARG A 152 17.63 -20.61 8.54
N GLU A 153 17.08 -20.61 9.75
CA GLU A 153 15.96 -19.76 10.15
C GLU A 153 16.21 -18.27 9.81
N PRO A 154 17.36 -17.66 10.17
CA PRO A 154 17.62 -16.25 9.82
C PRO A 154 17.72 -16.03 8.30
N GLY A 155 18.31 -16.98 7.58
CA GLY A 155 18.45 -16.93 6.13
C GLY A 155 17.11 -17.04 5.41
N MET A 156 16.22 -17.92 5.87
CA MET A 156 14.85 -18.04 5.35
C MET A 156 14.06 -16.76 5.58
N LEU A 157 14.16 -16.15 6.76
CA LEU A 157 13.49 -14.88 7.06
C LEU A 157 13.96 -13.76 6.11
N MET A 158 15.26 -13.68 5.87
CA MET A 158 15.84 -12.73 4.91
C MET A 158 15.33 -12.99 3.49
N ILE A 159 15.30 -14.25 3.05
CA ILE A 159 14.79 -14.63 1.72
C ILE A 159 13.32 -14.25 1.59
N ILE A 160 12.46 -14.57 2.57
CA ILE A 160 11.02 -14.24 2.56
C ILE A 160 10.84 -12.72 2.47
N THR A 161 11.58 -11.96 3.27
CA THR A 161 11.50 -10.49 3.29
C THR A 161 11.93 -9.91 1.94
N LEU A 162 13.08 -10.33 1.40
CA LEU A 162 13.57 -9.85 0.11
C LEU A 162 12.67 -10.28 -1.06
N ALA A 163 12.20 -11.52 -1.05
CA ALA A 163 11.27 -12.05 -2.03
C ALA A 163 9.95 -11.26 -2.03
N THR A 164 9.48 -10.82 -0.86
CA THR A 164 8.28 -9.96 -0.74
C THR A 164 8.50 -8.62 -1.43
N ILE A 165 9.65 -7.97 -1.22
CA ILE A 165 10.00 -6.71 -1.90
C ILE A 165 10.00 -6.91 -3.41
N VAL A 166 10.78 -7.88 -3.90
CA VAL A 166 10.92 -8.14 -5.34
C VAL A 166 9.58 -8.53 -5.96
N GLY A 167 8.83 -9.41 -5.31
CA GLY A 167 7.51 -9.86 -5.74
C GLY A 167 6.50 -8.72 -5.85
N LEU A 168 6.44 -7.82 -4.87
CA LEU A 168 5.58 -6.64 -4.93
C LEU A 168 5.97 -5.71 -6.07
N MET A 169 7.26 -5.44 -6.28
CA MET A 169 7.73 -4.58 -7.37
C MET A 169 7.39 -5.16 -8.74
N ILE A 170 7.56 -6.48 -8.93
CA ILE A 170 7.19 -7.17 -10.17
C ILE A 170 5.66 -7.13 -10.36
N CYS A 171 4.89 -7.50 -9.34
CA CYS A 171 3.43 -7.50 -9.38
C CYS A 171 2.89 -6.12 -9.74
N TRP A 172 3.40 -5.06 -9.11
CA TRP A 172 2.95 -3.71 -9.38
C TRP A 172 3.30 -3.21 -10.77
N THR A 173 4.44 -3.62 -11.30
CA THR A 173 4.86 -3.34 -12.68
C THR A 173 3.95 -4.02 -13.69
N VAL A 174 3.59 -5.29 -13.45
CA VAL A 174 2.66 -6.04 -14.29
C VAL A 174 1.27 -5.39 -14.24
N LEU A 175 0.75 -5.10 -13.06
CA LEU A 175 -0.55 -4.44 -12.89
C LEU A 175 -0.59 -3.04 -13.53
N ALA A 176 0.48 -2.26 -13.40
CA ALA A 176 0.58 -0.96 -14.08
C ALA A 176 0.50 -1.13 -15.61
N THR A 177 1.10 -2.21 -16.14
CA THR A 177 1.08 -2.56 -17.56
C THR A 177 -0.29 -3.08 -18.02
N LEU A 178 -1.06 -3.72 -17.15
CA LEU A 178 -2.45 -4.10 -17.47
C LEU A 178 -3.39 -2.90 -17.41
N TYR A 179 -3.17 -1.97 -16.47
CA TYR A 179 -4.10 -0.87 -16.20
C TYR A 179 -3.83 0.42 -16.96
N PHE A 180 -2.65 0.64 -17.56
CA PHE A 180 -2.36 1.94 -18.20
C PHE A 180 -3.27 2.26 -19.40
N VAL A 181 -3.73 1.26 -20.15
CA VAL A 181 -4.63 1.41 -21.31
C VAL A 181 -6.03 1.86 -20.88
N PRO A 182 -6.75 1.13 -20.01
CA PRO A 182 -8.09 1.57 -19.58
C PRO A 182 -8.05 2.96 -18.93
N ILE A 183 -7.00 3.28 -18.17
CA ILE A 183 -6.82 4.62 -17.59
C ILE A 183 -6.63 5.70 -18.65
N LYS A 184 -5.87 5.42 -19.70
CA LYS A 184 -5.69 6.36 -20.80
C LYS A 184 -7.02 6.64 -21.51
N ILE A 185 -7.84 5.61 -21.73
CA ILE A 185 -9.17 5.74 -22.35
C ILE A 185 -10.09 6.60 -21.46
N ILE A 186 -10.18 6.30 -20.16
CA ILE A 186 -11.01 7.06 -19.21
C ILE A 186 -10.57 8.52 -19.16
N SER A 187 -9.27 8.76 -19.10
CA SER A 187 -8.71 10.11 -19.05
C SER A 187 -9.00 10.90 -20.33
N PHE A 188 -9.02 10.23 -21.48
CA PHE A 188 -9.39 10.83 -22.76
C PHE A 188 -10.85 11.30 -22.74
N PHE A 189 -11.81 10.45 -22.34
CA PHE A 189 -13.22 10.86 -22.23
C PHE A 189 -13.47 11.97 -21.20
N GLN A 190 -12.60 12.08 -20.19
CA GLN A 190 -12.66 13.14 -19.19
C GLN A 190 -11.92 14.43 -19.59
N ASN A 191 -11.42 14.53 -20.83
CA ASN A 191 -10.62 15.64 -21.34
C ASN A 191 -9.41 15.96 -20.46
N ARG A 192 -8.71 14.93 -19.96
CA ARG A 192 -7.53 15.05 -19.10
C ARG A 192 -6.24 14.95 -19.92
N ASP A 193 -5.31 15.84 -19.62
CA ASP A 193 -3.95 15.81 -20.16
C ASP A 193 -3.15 14.67 -19.50
N LEU A 194 -3.18 13.50 -20.13
CA LEU A 194 -2.46 12.32 -19.68
C LEU A 194 -1.72 11.65 -20.85
N GLN A 195 -0.40 11.66 -20.79
CA GLN A 195 0.45 10.92 -21.73
C GLN A 195 0.45 9.41 -21.41
N TRP A 196 0.78 8.56 -22.38
CA TRP A 196 0.89 7.10 -22.20
C TRP A 196 1.82 6.68 -21.06
N ARG A 197 2.99 7.31 -20.95
CA ARG A 197 3.92 7.06 -19.82
C ARG A 197 3.35 7.56 -18.50
N GLY A 198 2.57 8.64 -18.53
CA GLY A 198 1.88 9.18 -17.36
C GLY A 198 0.81 8.24 -16.85
N SER A 199 0.04 7.61 -17.74
CA SER A 199 -1.00 6.63 -17.34
C SER A 199 -0.39 5.40 -16.69
N TRP A 200 0.74 4.91 -17.20
CA TRP A 200 1.47 3.79 -16.59
C TRP A 200 1.97 4.14 -15.18
N LYS A 201 2.58 5.31 -15.00
CA LYS A 201 3.05 5.76 -13.67
C LYS A 201 1.91 5.98 -12.68
N LEU A 202 0.80 6.56 -13.13
CA LEU A 202 -0.40 6.74 -12.30
C LEU A 202 -0.96 5.39 -11.88
N ALA A 203 -1.06 4.43 -12.81
CA ALA A 203 -1.52 3.07 -12.52
C ALA A 203 -0.60 2.33 -11.54
N GLY A 204 0.72 2.52 -11.62
CA GLY A 204 1.66 2.02 -10.62
C GLY A 204 1.46 2.67 -9.24
N ALA A 205 1.24 3.98 -9.21
CA ALA A 205 1.06 4.72 -7.96
C ALA A 205 -0.27 4.40 -7.25
N ALA A 206 -1.33 4.14 -8.01
CA ALA A 206 -2.66 3.82 -7.49
C ALA A 206 -2.71 2.55 -6.63
N GLN A 207 -1.68 1.70 -6.69
CA GLN A 207 -1.59 0.45 -5.94
C GLN A 207 -1.08 0.66 -4.50
N MET A 208 -0.38 1.77 -4.24
CA MET A 208 0.25 2.05 -2.94
C MET A 208 -0.76 2.24 -1.80
N PRO A 209 -1.90 2.94 -1.95
CA PRO A 209 -2.90 3.08 -0.88
C PRO A 209 -3.47 1.76 -0.41
N GLY A 210 -3.86 0.88 -1.34
CA GLY A 210 -4.38 -0.45 -1.01
C GLY A 210 -3.31 -1.29 -0.32
N ALA A 211 -2.07 -1.22 -0.78
CA ALA A 211 -0.94 -1.91 -0.15
C ALA A 211 -0.69 -1.43 1.29
N LEU A 212 -0.64 -0.11 1.54
CA LEU A 212 -0.45 0.45 2.88
C LEU A 212 -1.58 0.07 3.83
N PHE A 213 -2.83 0.11 3.34
CA PHE A 213 -3.98 -0.39 4.09
C PHE A 213 -3.79 -1.86 4.47
N PHE A 214 -3.43 -2.71 3.50
CA PHE A 214 -3.28 -4.14 3.75
C PHE A 214 -2.08 -4.44 4.66
N THR A 215 -1.01 -3.64 4.62
CA THR A 215 0.08 -3.73 5.60
C THR A 215 -0.42 -3.53 7.02
N CYS A 216 -1.27 -2.53 7.28
CA CYS A 216 -1.89 -2.33 8.60
C CYS A 216 -2.80 -3.50 9.00
N VAL A 217 -3.54 -4.07 8.04
CA VAL A 217 -4.36 -5.27 8.24
C VAL A 217 -3.48 -6.46 8.65
N VAL A 218 -2.35 -6.71 7.99
CA VAL A 218 -1.43 -7.79 8.38
C VAL A 218 -0.90 -7.57 9.80
N VAL A 219 -0.60 -6.33 10.20
CA VAL A 219 -0.22 -6.03 11.59
C VAL A 219 -1.35 -6.39 12.56
N ALA A 220 -2.57 -5.93 12.31
CA ALA A 220 -3.72 -6.22 13.16
C ALA A 220 -4.03 -7.73 13.23
N PHE A 221 -3.88 -8.44 12.12
CA PHE A 221 -3.99 -9.90 12.06
C PHE A 221 -2.92 -10.60 12.89
N THR A 222 -1.66 -10.15 12.81
CA THR A 222 -0.56 -10.67 13.64
C THR A 222 -0.82 -10.45 15.14
N LEU A 223 -1.55 -9.38 15.48
CA LEU A 223 -2.01 -9.09 16.84
C LEU A 223 -3.31 -9.83 17.22
N ASN A 224 -3.80 -10.76 16.39
CA ASN A 224 -5.04 -11.53 16.55
C ASN A 224 -6.30 -10.67 16.73
N TRP A 225 -6.40 -9.52 16.05
CA TRP A 225 -7.62 -8.68 16.10
C TRP A 225 -8.80 -9.26 15.32
N PHE A 226 -8.54 -10.17 14.38
CA PHE A 226 -9.54 -10.89 13.59
C PHE A 226 -8.94 -12.19 13.06
N ASP A 227 -9.80 -13.07 12.56
CA ASP A 227 -9.45 -14.40 12.05
C ASP A 227 -9.01 -14.37 10.57
N LEU A 228 -8.73 -15.56 10.03
CA LEU A 228 -8.29 -15.71 8.65
C LEU A 228 -9.36 -15.28 7.63
N ILE A 229 -10.64 -15.46 7.96
CA ILE A 229 -11.77 -15.03 7.12
C ILE A 229 -11.78 -13.49 7.04
N GLY A 230 -11.58 -12.81 8.17
CA GLY A 230 -11.39 -11.36 8.22
C GLY A 230 -10.23 -10.90 7.36
N LEU A 231 -9.07 -11.58 7.43
CA LEU A 231 -7.90 -11.27 6.59
C LEU A 231 -8.23 -11.37 5.10
N ALA A 232 -8.94 -12.43 4.67
CA ALA A 232 -9.36 -12.62 3.30
C ALA A 232 -10.34 -11.51 2.84
N GLY A 233 -11.30 -11.14 3.69
CA GLY A 233 -12.21 -10.02 3.41
C GLY A 233 -11.48 -8.69 3.22
N PHE A 234 -10.53 -8.38 4.10
CA PHE A 234 -9.69 -7.18 3.96
C PHE A 234 -8.74 -7.26 2.76
N ALA A 235 -8.38 -8.47 2.31
CA ALA A 235 -7.63 -8.63 1.08
C ALA A 235 -8.47 -8.21 -0.14
N VAL A 236 -9.76 -8.54 -0.19
CA VAL A 236 -10.63 -8.02 -1.25
C VAL A 236 -10.75 -6.49 -1.19
N ILE A 237 -10.91 -5.93 0.01
CA ILE A 237 -11.01 -4.48 0.21
C ILE A 237 -9.74 -3.76 -0.27
N HIS A 238 -8.54 -4.31 -0.05
CA HIS A 238 -7.31 -3.67 -0.53
C HIS A 238 -7.29 -3.50 -2.06
N LEU A 239 -7.81 -4.49 -2.80
CA LEU A 239 -7.91 -4.43 -4.26
C LEU A 239 -8.91 -3.35 -4.69
N LEU A 240 -10.06 -3.30 -4.02
CA LEU A 240 -11.08 -2.27 -4.26
C LEU A 240 -10.56 -0.86 -4.00
N ILE A 241 -9.75 -0.66 -2.95
CA ILE A 241 -9.07 0.61 -2.70
C ILE A 241 -8.14 0.95 -3.86
N GLY A 242 -7.32 0.00 -4.31
CA GLY A 242 -6.44 0.20 -5.47
C GLY A 242 -7.21 0.65 -6.72
N TRP A 243 -8.31 -0.02 -7.04
CA TRP A 243 -9.18 0.34 -8.17
C TRP A 243 -9.89 1.68 -7.97
N LEU A 244 -10.36 1.99 -6.76
CA LEU A 244 -10.94 3.30 -6.46
C LEU A 244 -9.95 4.41 -6.77
N TYR A 245 -8.70 4.29 -6.31
CA TYR A 245 -7.65 5.27 -6.61
C TYR A 245 -7.31 5.30 -8.09
N LEU A 246 -7.28 4.13 -8.75
CA LEU A 246 -7.02 4.02 -10.18
C LEU A 246 -8.04 4.86 -10.98
N PHE A 247 -9.34 4.75 -10.68
CA PHE A 247 -10.39 5.47 -11.43
C PHE A 247 -10.63 6.91 -10.99
N VAL A 248 -10.40 7.23 -9.72
CA VAL A 248 -10.67 8.57 -9.16
C VAL A 248 -9.50 9.53 -9.38
N SER A 249 -8.25 9.06 -9.33
CA SER A 249 -7.06 9.93 -9.45
C SER A 249 -6.98 10.70 -10.78
N PRO A 250 -7.36 10.14 -11.94
CA PRO A 250 -7.38 10.89 -13.21
C PRO A 250 -8.20 12.20 -13.17
N LEU A 251 -9.24 12.28 -12.33
CA LEU A 251 -10.07 13.48 -12.19
C LEU A 251 -9.30 14.70 -11.63
N PHE A 252 -8.14 14.46 -11.03
CA PHE A 252 -7.27 15.49 -10.45
C PHE A 252 -6.13 15.91 -11.38
N LEU A 253 -6.04 15.33 -12.58
CA LEU A 253 -5.12 15.78 -13.62
C LEU A 253 -5.59 17.10 -14.25
N SER A 254 -4.65 17.89 -14.78
CA SER A 254 -4.99 19.08 -15.56
C SER A 254 -5.84 18.70 -16.77
N ARG A 255 -6.75 19.59 -17.16
CA ARG A 255 -7.54 19.42 -18.40
C ARG A 255 -6.65 19.66 -19.62
N ASP A 256 -7.00 19.01 -20.72
CA ASP A 256 -6.34 19.22 -22.01
C ASP A 256 -6.44 20.70 -22.41
N PRO A 257 -5.33 21.39 -22.70
CA PRO A 257 -5.33 22.78 -23.15
C PRO A 257 -6.21 23.03 -24.38
N LEU A 258 -6.39 22.02 -25.25
CA LEU A 258 -7.21 22.11 -26.46
C LEU A 258 -8.73 22.14 -26.16
N VAL A 259 -9.12 21.72 -24.95
CA VAL A 259 -10.52 21.66 -24.47
C VAL A 259 -10.74 22.55 -23.25
N ALA A 260 -9.67 23.14 -22.70
CA ALA A 260 -9.77 24.10 -21.60
C ALA A 260 -10.66 25.28 -22.04
N PRO A 261 -11.62 25.74 -21.20
CA PRO A 261 -12.50 26.81 -21.58
C PRO A 261 -11.66 28.03 -21.96
N ALA A 262 -11.88 28.54 -23.16
CA ALA A 262 -11.34 29.82 -23.59
C ALA A 262 -11.74 30.86 -22.54
N THR A 263 -10.81 31.20 -21.64
CA THR A 263 -10.96 32.33 -20.71
C THR A 263 -10.97 33.66 -21.47
N THR A 264 -10.69 33.63 -22.77
CA THR A 264 -10.93 34.72 -23.70
C THR A 264 -12.37 34.62 -24.21
N ASN A 265 -13.25 35.42 -23.62
CA ASN A 265 -14.58 35.66 -24.15
C ASN A 265 -14.45 36.13 -25.62
N PRO A 266 -14.97 35.38 -26.62
CA PRO A 266 -14.83 35.72 -28.04
C PRO A 266 -15.59 37.00 -28.45
N PHE A 267 -16.38 37.58 -27.55
CA PHE A 267 -17.07 38.86 -27.74
C PHE A 267 -16.24 40.08 -27.29
N ILE A 268 -15.06 39.89 -26.70
CA ILE A 268 -14.09 40.97 -26.49
C ILE A 268 -13.28 41.11 -27.79
N LYS A 269 -13.80 41.88 -28.74
CA LYS A 269 -13.01 42.37 -29.86
C LYS A 269 -11.83 43.18 -29.31
N GLU A 270 -10.61 42.88 -29.77
CA GLU A 270 -9.47 43.78 -29.66
C GLU A 270 -9.83 45.11 -30.35
N GLY A 271 -10.31 46.07 -29.56
CA GLY A 271 -10.84 47.31 -30.13
C GLY A 271 -11.69 48.11 -29.15
N SER A 272 -11.18 48.42 -27.96
CA SER A 272 -11.56 49.62 -27.19
C SER A 272 -10.72 49.76 -25.93
N SER A 273 -9.44 50.07 -26.11
CA SER A 273 -8.73 50.91 -25.14
C SER A 273 -8.27 52.18 -25.84
N GLN A 274 -9.25 52.94 -26.35
CA GLN A 274 -9.08 54.38 -26.33
C GLN A 274 -9.17 54.80 -24.87
N LYS A 275 -8.05 55.20 -24.29
CA LYS A 275 -7.99 56.07 -23.12
C LYS A 275 -8.97 57.21 -23.37
N GLY A 276 -10.15 57.16 -22.75
CA GLY A 276 -11.09 58.26 -22.71
C GLY A 276 -10.41 59.43 -22.01
N ALA A 277 -9.99 60.42 -22.79
CA ALA A 277 -9.72 61.74 -22.27
C ALA A 277 -10.99 62.21 -21.56
N VAL A 278 -10.87 62.59 -20.29
CA VAL A 278 -11.92 63.26 -19.54
C VAL A 278 -12.36 64.48 -20.36
N PRO A 279 -13.62 64.59 -20.81
CA PRO A 279 -14.07 65.82 -21.46
C PRO A 279 -14.14 66.91 -20.39
N LYS A 280 -13.32 67.95 -20.54
CA LYS A 280 -13.42 69.20 -19.77
C LYS A 280 -14.81 69.77 -19.98
N ASN A 281 -15.63 69.71 -18.94
CA ASN A 281 -17.01 70.20 -18.99
C ASN A 281 -17.00 71.73 -19.21
N PRO A 282 -17.62 72.25 -20.28
CA PRO A 282 -17.54 73.67 -20.66
C PRO A 282 -18.54 74.57 -19.91
N PHE A 283 -19.31 74.03 -18.95
CA PHE A 283 -20.38 74.76 -18.26
C PHE A 283 -20.07 75.20 -16.82
N SER A 284 -18.81 75.14 -16.35
CA SER A 284 -18.48 75.67 -15.02
C SER A 284 -18.22 77.19 -15.06
N LYS A 285 -19.29 77.98 -15.20
CA LYS A 285 -19.42 79.38 -14.77
C LYS A 285 -20.83 79.49 -14.18
N SER A 286 -21.14 80.05 -13.02
CA SER A 286 -20.57 81.11 -12.16
C SER A 286 -21.46 81.10 -10.87
N PRO A 287 -21.56 82.15 -10.01
CA PRO A 287 -20.59 82.99 -9.29
C PRO A 287 -20.94 83.17 -7.76
N HIS A 288 -20.05 83.80 -6.98
CA HIS A 288 -20.26 84.48 -5.66
C HIS A 288 -20.75 83.63 -4.45
N ALA A 289 -20.28 83.78 -3.21
CA ALA A 289 -19.54 84.84 -2.51
C ALA A 289 -18.71 84.26 -1.33
N GLU A 290 -17.59 84.93 -1.04
CA GLU A 290 -16.76 84.90 0.19
C GLU A 290 -17.49 85.53 1.40
N PRO A 291 -16.89 85.66 2.62
CA PRO A 291 -15.85 84.87 3.32
C PRO A 291 -16.14 84.68 4.84
N GLU A 292 -15.30 83.93 5.57
CA GLU A 292 -14.81 84.16 6.98
C GLU A 292 -14.17 82.84 7.49
N GLN A 293 -12.84 82.71 7.67
CA GLN A 293 -12.04 83.09 8.85
C GLN A 293 -12.61 82.53 10.17
N SER A 294 -11.89 81.94 11.13
CA SER A 294 -10.46 81.74 11.41
C SER A 294 -10.37 80.95 12.74
N GLN A 295 -9.39 80.04 12.85
CA GLN A 295 -8.67 79.62 14.08
C GLN A 295 -9.44 79.05 15.29
N SER A 296 -9.00 77.87 15.76
CA SER A 296 -8.19 77.80 16.99
C SER A 296 -7.73 76.36 17.25
N THR A 297 -6.43 76.15 17.10
CA THR A 297 -5.69 75.00 17.62
C THR A 297 -5.30 75.33 19.06
N SER A 298 -5.62 74.45 20.00
CA SER A 298 -4.94 74.40 21.31
C SER A 298 -4.68 72.93 21.69
N GLN A 299 -3.41 72.54 21.55
CA GLN A 299 -2.71 71.52 22.35
C GLN A 299 -2.63 71.99 23.84
N PRO A 300 -2.15 71.22 24.83
CA PRO A 300 -1.30 70.00 24.80
C PRO A 300 -1.81 68.86 25.74
N ALA A 301 -1.25 67.66 25.76
CA ALA A 301 -0.20 67.20 26.71
C ALA A 301 0.05 65.68 26.43
N GLU A 302 1.29 65.23 26.19
CA GLU A 302 2.27 64.78 27.20
C GLU A 302 2.12 63.26 27.48
N GLU A 303 2.96 62.43 26.84
CA GLU A 303 4.06 61.61 27.41
C GLU A 303 3.66 60.11 27.44
N LYS A 304 4.23 59.23 26.61
CA LYS A 304 5.52 58.49 26.70
C LYS A 304 5.49 57.27 27.67
N PRO A 305 6.39 56.27 27.54
CA PRO A 305 5.99 54.90 27.17
C PRO A 305 6.50 53.80 28.15
N ILE A 306 6.39 52.54 27.70
CA ILE A 306 7.18 51.34 28.04
C ILE A 306 6.68 50.50 29.23
N ALA A 307 6.14 49.30 28.92
CA ALA A 307 6.77 48.00 29.19
C ALA A 307 6.07 46.90 28.36
#